data_AF-A0A8S2EXH6-F1
#
_entry.id   AF-A0A8S2EXH6-F1
#
_cell.length_a   1.000
_cell.length_b   1.000
_cell.length_c   1.000
_cell.angle_alpha   90.00
_cell.angle_beta   90.00
_cell.angle_gamma   90.00
#
_symmetry.space_group_name_H-M   'P 1'
#
loop_
_entity.id
_entity.type
_entity.pdbx_description
1 polymer ?
#
loop_
_entity_poly.entity_id
_entity_poly.type
_entity_poly.pdbx_seq_one_letter_code
_entity_poly.pdbx_strand_id
1 'polypeptide(L)'
;DYTTWQMTVSDEFRGPALLYFTLKKILGQDFSGRRICPDVLFTRDKKSAIFELPNKYEAKLIHGWRDTNRMSLKTITKLPEID
;
A
#
# COMPACT_ATOMS: atom_id res chain seq x y z
N ASP A 1 -2.91 0.73 16.78
CA ASP A 1 -1.98 -0.20 16.13
C ASP A 1 -2.08 -0.11 14.62
N TYR A 2 -0.92 -0.23 13.97
CA TYR A 2 -0.76 -0.13 12.52
C TYR A 2 0.07 -1.31 12.02
N THR A 3 -0.22 -1.75 10.80
CA THR A 3 0.57 -2.75 10.08
C THR A 3 1.25 -2.03 8.91
N THR A 4 2.55 -2.25 8.75
CA THR A 4 3.33 -1.72 7.62
C THR A 4 3.23 -2.67 6.43
N TRP A 5 2.88 -2.11 5.29
CA TRP A 5 2.67 -2.81 4.03
C TRP A 5 3.64 -2.31 2.97
N GLN A 6 3.99 -3.21 2.06
CA GLN A 6 4.69 -2.89 0.83
C GLN A 6 3.83 -3.34 -0.35
N MET A 7 3.43 -2.39 -1.19
CA MET A 7 2.80 -2.64 -2.47
C MET A 7 3.86 -2.47 -3.57
N THR A 8 4.11 -3.52 -4.33
CA THR A 8 5.03 -3.49 -5.47
C THR A 8 4.25 -3.53 -6.77
N VAL A 9 4.71 -2.78 -7.77
CA VAL A 9 4.15 -2.71 -9.12
C VAL A 9 5.23 -3.02 -10.16
N SER A 10 4.82 -3.53 -11.33
CA SER A 10 5.74 -3.77 -12.45
C SER A 10 6.24 -2.45 -13.07
N ASP A 11 5.36 -1.46 -13.10
CA ASP A 11 5.63 -0.10 -13.58
C ASP A 11 6.06 0.82 -12.42
N GLU A 12 6.46 2.05 -12.69
CA GLU A 12 6.82 3.00 -11.63
C GLU A 12 5.60 3.72 -11.03
N PHE A 13 5.64 3.95 -9.71
CA PHE A 13 4.77 4.92 -9.05
C PHE A 13 5.15 6.34 -9.47
N ARG A 14 4.16 7.09 -9.97
CA ARG A 14 4.27 8.55 -10.19
C ARG A 14 3.81 9.38 -8.98
N GLY A 15 3.55 8.70 -7.85
CA GLY A 15 2.98 9.27 -6.63
C GLY A 15 1.96 8.33 -5.99
N PRO A 16 1.33 8.73 -4.87
CA PRO A 16 0.50 7.84 -4.05
C PRO A 16 -0.90 7.62 -4.62
N ALA A 17 -1.27 8.30 -5.71
CA ALA A 17 -2.61 8.21 -6.30
C ALA A 17 -3.01 6.78 -6.67
N LEU A 18 -2.09 6.00 -7.27
CA LEU A 18 -2.33 4.60 -7.61
C LEU A 18 -2.58 3.76 -6.35
N LEU A 19 -1.74 3.92 -5.33
CA LEU A 19 -1.90 3.23 -4.05
C LEU A 19 -3.27 3.54 -3.43
N TYR A 20 -3.63 4.82 -3.30
CA TYR A 20 -4.90 5.22 -2.68
C TYR A 20 -6.11 4.74 -3.47
N PHE A 21 -6.05 4.77 -4.80
CA PHE A 21 -7.12 4.25 -5.64
C PHE A 21 -7.32 2.74 -5.44
N THR A 22 -6.23 1.97 -5.43
CA THR A 22 -6.27 0.52 -5.19
C THR A 22 -6.81 0.21 -3.80
N LEU A 23 -6.30 0.88 -2.76
CA LEU A 23 -6.79 0.71 -1.39
C LEU A 23 -8.26 1.10 -1.25
N LYS A 24 -8.72 2.18 -1.89
CA LYS A 24 -10.13 2.58 -1.86
C LYS A 24 -11.06 1.53 -2.50
N LYS A 25 -10.62 0.90 -3.60
CA LYS A 25 -11.38 -0.18 -4.24
C LYS A 25 -11.57 -1.39 -3.32
N ILE A 26 -10.56 -1.73 -2.52
CA ILE A 26 -10.58 -2.90 -1.63
C ILE A 26 -11.27 -2.56 -0.30
N LEU A 27 -10.87 -1.44 0.31
CA LEU A 27 -11.31 -1.03 1.64
C LEU A 27 -12.67 -0.32 1.65
N GLY A 28 -13.16 0.11 0.48
CA GLY A 28 -14.47 0.73 0.31
C GLY A 28 -14.47 2.25 0.48
N GLN A 29 -15.67 2.85 0.46
CA GLN A 29 -15.83 4.30 0.40
C GLN A 29 -15.31 5.04 1.64
N ASP A 30 -15.29 4.40 2.81
CA ASP A 30 -14.79 4.98 4.06
C ASP A 30 -13.26 5.20 4.05
N PHE A 31 -12.55 4.61 3.09
CA PHE A 31 -11.12 4.81 2.97
C PHE A 31 -10.80 6.20 2.38
N SER A 32 -10.25 7.07 3.23
CA SER A 32 -9.93 8.47 2.92
C SER A 32 -8.45 8.72 2.65
N GLY A 33 -7.77 7.82 1.93
CA GLY A 33 -6.41 8.02 1.40
C GLY A 33 -5.44 8.60 2.44
N ARG A 34 -4.89 9.79 2.15
CA ARG A 34 -3.94 10.53 2.99
C ARG A 34 -4.40 10.75 4.44
N ARG A 35 -5.70 10.72 4.75
CA ARG A 35 -6.18 10.84 6.15
C ARG A 35 -5.93 9.57 6.96
N ILE A 36 -5.98 8.41 6.31
CA ILE A 36 -5.83 7.09 6.96
C ILE A 36 -4.40 6.57 6.79
N CYS A 37 -3.77 6.94 5.68
CA CYS A 37 -2.46 6.49 5.25
C CYS A 37 -1.65 7.72 4.80
N PRO A 38 -1.22 8.59 5.75
CA PRO A 38 -0.60 9.88 5.42
C PRO A 38 0.82 9.74 4.88
N ASP A 39 1.58 8.78 5.40
CA ASP A 39 3.03 8.64 5.18
C ASP A 39 3.31 7.47 4.23
N VAL A 40 3.22 7.77 2.94
CA VAL A 40 3.58 6.83 1.87
C VAL A 40 5.00 7.14 1.42
N LEU A 41 5.89 6.18 1.62
CA LEU A 41 7.27 6.22 1.14
C LEU A 41 7.40 5.39 -0.13
N PHE A 42 8.34 5.75 -0.99
CA PHE A 42 8.64 5.01 -2.21
C PHE A 42 10.07 4.51 -2.19
N THR A 43 10.31 3.32 -2.70
CA THR A 43 11.67 2.87 -2.97
C THR A 43 12.32 3.74 -4.03
N ARG A 44 13.66 3.75 -4.08
CA ARG A 44 14.45 4.55 -5.04
C ARG A 44 14.06 4.32 -6.51
N ASP A 45 13.77 3.07 -6.87
CA ASP A 45 13.31 2.67 -8.20
C ASP A 45 11.83 3.00 -8.46
N LYS A 46 11.13 3.54 -7.46
CA LYS A 46 9.70 3.86 -7.45
C LYS A 46 8.81 2.67 -7.79
N LYS A 47 9.27 1.43 -7.65
CA LYS A 47 8.45 0.23 -7.91
C LYS A 47 7.70 -0.26 -6.68
N SER A 48 8.09 0.20 -5.49
CA SER A 48 7.39 -0.16 -4.26
C SER A 48 6.95 1.08 -3.50
N ALA A 49 5.72 1.03 -2.99
CA ALA A 49 5.19 1.96 -2.01
C ALA A 49 5.15 1.26 -0.65
N ILE A 50 5.71 1.91 0.37
CA ILE A 50 5.72 1.47 1.75
C ILE A 50 4.77 2.39 2.51
N PHE A 51 3.85 1.80 3.26
CA PHE A 51 2.79 2.56 3.90
C PHE A 51 2.22 1.84 5.11
N GLU A 52 1.65 2.61 6.03
CA GLU A 52 1.00 2.07 7.20
C GLU A 52 -0.53 2.12 7.05
N LEU A 53 -1.20 1.09 7.57
CA LEU A 53 -2.65 1.05 7.69
C LEU A 53 -3.06 0.66 9.10
N PRO A 54 -4.13 1.27 9.65
CA PRO A 54 -4.73 0.81 10.89
C PRO A 54 -5.14 -0.67 10.80
N ASN A 55 -4.85 -1.47 11.83
CA ASN A 55 -5.09 -2.93 11.82
C ASN A 55 -6.55 -3.31 11.57
N LYS A 56 -7.50 -2.40 11.84
CA LYS A 56 -8.93 -2.60 11.49
C LYS A 56 -9.18 -2.85 9.99
N TYR A 57 -8.25 -2.48 9.12
CA TYR A 57 -8.35 -2.70 7.68
C TYR A 57 -7.65 -3.98 7.19
N GLU A 58 -6.86 -4.64 8.04
CA GLU A 58 -6.00 -5.77 7.66
C GLU A 58 -6.79 -6.93 7.08
N ALA A 59 -7.80 -7.42 7.80
CA ALA A 59 -8.63 -8.53 7.32
C ALA A 59 -9.31 -8.21 5.98
N LYS A 60 -9.77 -6.98 5.80
CA LYS A 60 -10.44 -6.55 4.55
C LYS A 60 -9.44 -6.43 3.40
N LEU A 61 -8.24 -5.93 3.66
CA LEU A 61 -7.17 -5.83 2.67
C LEU A 61 -6.72 -7.22 2.22
N ILE A 62 -6.40 -8.12 3.16
CA ILE A 62 -5.98 -9.50 2.86
C ILE A 62 -7.05 -10.24 2.05
N HIS A 63 -8.33 -10.12 2.44
CA HIS A 63 -9.40 -10.81 1.75
C HIS A 63 -9.69 -10.24 0.35
N GLY A 64 -9.60 -8.91 0.19
CA GLY A 64 -9.91 -8.23 -1.06
C GLY A 64 -8.73 -8.09 -2.03
N TRP A 65 -7.51 -8.40 -1.59
CA TRP A 65 -6.32 -8.35 -2.42
C TRP A 65 -6.07 -9.67 -3.16
N ARG A 66 -5.64 -9.57 -4.42
CA ARG A 66 -5.09 -10.71 -5.17
C ARG A 66 -3.87 -10.25 -5.94
N ASP A 67 -2.75 -10.94 -5.70
CA ASP A 67 -1.53 -10.70 -6.46
C ASP A 67 -1.74 -10.98 -7.95
N THR A 68 -1.06 -10.19 -8.76
CA THR A 68 -1.02 -10.33 -10.22
C THR A 68 0.43 -10.23 -10.70
N ASN A 69 0.66 -10.50 -11.99
CA ASN A 69 1.97 -10.27 -12.59
C ASN A 69 2.40 -8.79 -12.60
N ARG A 70 1.48 -7.85 -12.35
CA ARG A 70 1.76 -6.40 -12.35
C ARG A 70 1.79 -5.78 -10.96
N MET A 71 1.29 -6.47 -9.95
CA MET A 71 1.07 -5.88 -8.63
C MET A 71 1.06 -6.94 -7.55
N SER A 72 1.83 -6.72 -6.48
CA SER A 72 1.84 -7.59 -5.30
C SER A 72 1.79 -6.78 -4.00
N LEU A 73 1.35 -7.43 -2.93
CA LEU A 73 1.24 -6.83 -1.61
C LEU A 73 1.78 -7.78 -0.55
N LYS A 74 2.60 -7.27 0.36
CA LYS A 74 3.09 -8.01 1.53
C LYS A 74 3.19 -7.13 2.75
N THR A 75 3.13 -7.73 3.93
CA THR A 75 3.51 -7.07 5.18
C THR A 75 5.03 -7.04 5.28
N ILE A 76 5.58 -5.99 5.89
CA ILE A 76 7.01 -5.88 6.17
C ILE A 76 7.23 -5.46 7.62
N THR A 77 8.25 -6.03 8.25
CA THR A 77 8.67 -5.71 9.63
C THR A 77 10.00 -4.98 9.67
N LYS A 78 10.71 -4.93 8.53
CA LYS A 78 11.92 -4.14 8.32
C LYS A 78 11.71 -3.30 7.07
N LEU A 79 11.96 -2.01 7.18
CA LEU A 79 11.91 -1.10 6.05
C LEU A 79 13.02 -1.51 5.05
N PRO A 80 12.69 -1.71 3.77
CA PRO A 80 13.71 -1.85 2.73
C PRO A 80 14.50 -0.53 2.60
N GLU A 81 15.63 -0.53 1.90
CA GLU A 81 16.38 0.71 1.64
C GLU A 81 15.46 1.75 0.95
N ILE A 82 15.29 2.88 1.63
CA ILE A 82 14.51 4.04 1.18
C ILE A 82 15.53 5.16 0.91
N ASP A 83 15.36 5.89 -0.19
CA ASP A 83 16.10 7.14 -0.44
C ASP A 83 15.40 8.32 0.27
#